data_AF-A0A8T6K9H4-F1
#
_entry.id   AF-A0A8T6K9H4-F1
#
_cell.length_a   1.000
_cell.length_b   1.000
_cell.length_c   1.000
_cell.angle_alpha   90.00
_cell.angle_beta   90.00
_cell.angle_gamma   90.00
#
_symmetry.space_group_name_H-M   'P 1'
#
loop_
_entity.id
_entity.type
_entity.pdbx_description
1 polymer ?
#
loop_
_entity_poly.entity_id
_entity_poly.type
_entity_poly.pdbx_seq_one_letter_code
_entity_poly.pdbx_strand_id
1 'polypeptide(L)'
;MPLAINKEVFITCAVTGAGATQDRSPHVPRSPAAIAASALDAAEAGAAIVHCHVRDPETGAPARAPELYREVTERIRAASTDVVLNLTSGMGGDLYLGPVEQPLPPGNQSDMAGASERMQSIAECRPEICTLDCGTMNFAEADYVMTNTPGMLRAMGGMMTELGVQVEIEAFDTGHLWFAQRLVAEGVLKTPVLAQLCMGVPWGAPDDLNTLMAMVNNVPKDWFWSAFSLGAHQMPYVAAAVLAGGNVRVGLEDNLYLGKGNLATNAELVEHAVKIVEGLGARVIGPAEVRERLGLTKRSPA
;
A
#
# COMPACT_ATOMS: atom_id res chain seq x y z
N MET A 1 -26.66 -5.77 -3.87
CA MET A 1 -26.06 -4.72 -4.71
C MET A 1 -26.07 -5.23 -6.14
N PRO A 2 -26.49 -4.44 -7.15
CA PRO A 2 -26.37 -4.88 -8.55
C PRO A 2 -24.89 -5.07 -8.90
N LEU A 3 -24.60 -5.95 -9.86
CA LEU A 3 -23.25 -6.11 -10.38
C LEU A 3 -22.82 -4.81 -11.08
N ALA A 4 -21.93 -4.06 -10.44
CA ALA A 4 -21.43 -2.77 -10.91
C ALA A 4 -19.91 -2.85 -11.07
N ILE A 5 -19.48 -3.54 -12.13
CA ILE A 5 -18.06 -3.77 -12.42
C ILE A 5 -17.38 -2.43 -12.70
N ASN A 6 -16.18 -2.22 -12.15
CA ASN A 6 -15.34 -1.10 -12.56
C ASN A 6 -14.83 -1.35 -13.98
N LYS A 7 -15.17 -0.47 -14.92
CA LYS A 7 -14.79 -0.61 -16.33
C LYS A 7 -13.39 -0.11 -16.64
N GLU A 8 -12.81 0.68 -15.75
CA GLU A 8 -11.55 1.37 -15.97
C GLU A 8 -10.73 1.28 -14.68
N VAL A 9 -9.92 0.23 -14.63
CA VAL A 9 -9.24 -0.26 -13.44
C VAL A 9 -7.79 0.16 -13.48
N PHE A 10 -7.28 0.77 -12.42
CA PHE A 10 -5.83 0.87 -12.25
C PHE A 10 -5.29 -0.28 -11.41
N ILE A 11 -4.02 -0.61 -11.65
CA ILE A 11 -3.28 -1.61 -10.91
C ILE A 11 -2.18 -0.89 -10.12
N THR A 12 -2.16 -1.12 -8.80
CA THR A 12 -1.03 -0.79 -7.94
C THR A 12 -0.13 -2.01 -7.79
N CYS A 13 1.18 -1.85 -8.00
CA CYS A 13 2.17 -2.88 -7.72
C CYS A 13 2.94 -2.56 -6.43
N ALA A 14 2.75 -3.36 -5.38
CA ALA A 14 3.48 -3.28 -4.11
C ALA A 14 4.76 -4.13 -4.19
N VAL A 15 5.90 -3.45 -4.37
CA VAL A 15 7.08 -4.08 -4.98
C VAL A 15 7.90 -4.94 -4.03
N THR A 16 7.92 -4.64 -2.72
CA THR A 16 8.81 -5.32 -1.76
C THR A 16 8.26 -5.43 -0.33
N GLY A 17 7.59 -4.39 0.18
CA GLY A 17 7.10 -4.36 1.55
C GLY A 17 8.13 -4.31 2.66
N ALA A 18 7.63 -4.47 3.89
CA ALA A 18 8.41 -4.61 5.12
C ALA A 18 8.26 -6.01 5.76
N GLY A 19 7.53 -6.94 5.13
CA GLY A 19 7.38 -8.30 5.66
C GLY A 19 8.68 -9.11 5.62
N ALA A 20 8.77 -10.14 6.46
CA ALA A 20 9.87 -11.11 6.53
C ALA A 20 9.87 -12.12 5.36
N THR A 21 9.69 -11.63 4.13
CA THR A 21 9.56 -12.43 2.90
C THR A 21 10.80 -12.37 2.01
N GLN A 22 11.73 -11.46 2.27
CA GLN A 22 12.89 -11.19 1.41
C GLN A 22 13.84 -12.37 1.23
N ASP A 23 13.93 -13.28 2.20
CA ASP A 23 14.77 -14.48 2.13
C ASP A 23 14.04 -15.70 1.56
N ARG A 24 12.74 -15.55 1.27
CA ARG A 24 11.89 -16.64 0.76
C ARG A 24 11.84 -16.67 -0.77
N SER A 25 12.33 -15.63 -1.45
CA SER A 25 12.41 -15.55 -2.91
C SER A 25 13.58 -14.66 -3.34
N PRO A 26 14.36 -15.05 -4.36
CA PRO A 26 15.43 -14.21 -4.90
C PRO A 26 14.90 -13.00 -5.69
N HIS A 27 13.59 -12.96 -5.96
CA HIS A 27 12.96 -11.89 -6.73
C HIS A 27 12.48 -10.71 -5.88
N VAL A 28 12.50 -10.82 -4.54
CA VAL A 28 12.14 -9.69 -3.67
C VAL A 28 13.28 -8.67 -3.68
N PRO A 29 13.05 -7.45 -4.21
CA PRO A 29 14.12 -6.47 -4.36
C PRO A 29 14.47 -5.83 -3.02
N ARG A 30 15.77 -5.66 -2.75
CA ARG A 30 16.30 -5.12 -1.48
C ARG A 30 16.92 -3.73 -1.62
N SER A 31 17.87 -3.57 -2.53
CA SER A 31 18.55 -2.30 -2.74
C SER A 31 17.65 -1.29 -3.44
N PRO A 32 17.88 0.03 -3.24
CA PRO A 32 17.14 1.06 -3.97
C PRO A 32 17.15 0.87 -5.49
N ALA A 33 18.29 0.45 -6.05
CA ALA A 33 18.42 0.15 -7.47
C ALA A 33 17.53 -1.03 -7.92
N ALA A 34 17.49 -2.12 -7.14
CA ALA A 34 16.65 -3.27 -7.44
C ALA A 34 15.15 -2.96 -7.27
N ILE A 35 14.80 -2.17 -6.26
CA ILE A 35 13.42 -1.72 -6.00
C ILE A 35 12.95 -0.86 -7.16
N ALA A 36 13.74 0.14 -7.57
CA ALA A 36 13.41 0.99 -8.71
C ALA A 36 13.29 0.20 -10.02
N ALA A 37 14.22 -0.72 -10.31
CA ALA A 37 14.14 -1.56 -11.50
C ALA A 37 12.86 -2.40 -11.51
N SER A 38 12.55 -3.08 -10.41
CA SER A 38 11.34 -3.90 -10.31
C SER A 38 10.06 -3.07 -10.39
N ALA A 39 10.07 -1.83 -9.92
CA ALA A 39 8.94 -0.91 -10.05
C ALA A 39 8.72 -0.50 -11.51
N LEU A 40 9.79 -0.26 -12.26
CA LEU A 40 9.71 0.09 -13.68
C LEU A 40 9.26 -1.10 -14.53
N ASP A 41 9.78 -2.31 -14.26
CA ASP A 41 9.31 -3.54 -14.92
C ASP A 41 7.80 -3.76 -14.67
N ALA A 42 7.33 -3.51 -13.45
CA ALA A 42 5.91 -3.57 -13.12
C ALA A 42 5.08 -2.52 -13.87
N ALA A 43 5.60 -1.30 -14.03
CA ALA A 43 4.94 -0.24 -14.80
C ALA A 43 4.83 -0.60 -16.29
N GLU A 44 5.89 -1.15 -16.88
CA GLU A 44 5.90 -1.64 -18.27
C GLU A 44 4.91 -2.79 -18.48
N ALA A 45 4.72 -3.64 -17.46
CA ALA A 45 3.72 -4.70 -17.44
C ALA A 45 2.26 -4.22 -17.31
N GLY A 46 2.03 -2.94 -16.96
CA GLY A 46 0.69 -2.34 -16.87
C GLY A 46 0.31 -1.77 -15.51
N ALA A 47 1.22 -1.73 -14.53
CA ALA A 47 0.95 -1.05 -13.27
C ALA A 47 0.92 0.47 -13.45
N ALA A 48 -0.17 1.10 -13.04
CA ALA A 48 -0.28 2.55 -13.10
C ALA A 48 0.38 3.24 -11.89
N ILE A 49 0.40 2.53 -10.76
CA ILE A 49 0.95 2.98 -9.48
C ILE A 49 1.96 1.93 -9.00
N VAL A 50 3.08 2.37 -8.45
CA VAL A 50 4.01 1.52 -7.71
C VAL A 50 4.06 1.96 -6.25
N HIS A 51 3.79 1.02 -5.34
CA HIS A 51 3.91 1.21 -3.89
C HIS A 51 5.28 0.71 -3.43
N CYS A 52 6.06 1.59 -2.82
CA CYS A 52 7.44 1.32 -2.47
C CYS A 52 7.69 1.46 -0.96
N HIS A 53 8.29 0.40 -0.40
CA HIS A 53 9.08 0.42 0.82
C HIS A 53 10.57 0.45 0.45
N VAL A 54 11.43 0.72 1.44
CA VAL A 54 12.87 0.48 1.33
C VAL A 54 13.32 -0.54 2.37
N ARG A 55 14.47 -1.15 2.10
CA ARG A 55 15.08 -2.17 2.95
C ARG A 55 16.55 -1.86 3.11
N ASP A 56 17.13 -2.36 4.19
CA ASP A 56 18.58 -2.45 4.32
C ASP A 56 19.13 -3.27 3.14
N PRO A 57 20.04 -2.71 2.31
CA PRO A 57 20.45 -3.37 1.07
C PRO A 57 21.22 -4.69 1.28
N GLU A 58 21.88 -4.86 2.43
CA GLU A 58 22.71 -6.02 2.74
C GLU A 58 21.88 -7.14 3.36
N THR A 59 21.15 -6.81 4.41
CA THR A 59 20.37 -7.76 5.23
C THR A 59 18.97 -7.99 4.67
N GLY A 60 18.40 -7.03 3.94
CA GLY A 60 17.01 -7.05 3.50
C GLY A 60 16.00 -6.74 4.61
N ALA A 61 16.47 -6.39 5.81
CA ALA A 61 15.61 -5.96 6.91
C ALA A 61 14.80 -4.70 6.52
N PRO A 62 13.60 -4.49 7.06
CA PRO A 62 12.83 -3.27 6.83
C PRO A 62 13.66 -2.05 7.26
N ALA A 63 13.64 -1.00 6.43
CA ALA A 63 14.34 0.25 6.74
C ALA A 63 13.45 1.44 6.41
N ARG A 64 13.65 2.55 7.14
CA ARG A 64 12.96 3.82 6.88
C ARG A 64 13.90 5.01 6.72
N ALA A 65 15.16 4.74 6.35
CA ALA A 65 16.17 5.77 6.17
C ALA A 65 15.81 6.68 4.96
N PRO A 66 15.73 8.01 5.14
CA PRO A 66 15.33 8.94 4.09
C PRO A 66 16.17 8.85 2.81
N GLU A 67 17.48 8.63 2.93
CA GLU A 67 18.41 8.51 1.81
C GLU A 67 18.09 7.33 0.88
N LEU A 68 17.55 6.23 1.42
CA LEU A 68 17.14 5.08 0.61
C LEU A 68 15.88 5.40 -0.20
N TYR A 69 14.90 6.09 0.42
CA TYR A 69 13.71 6.56 -0.30
C TYR A 69 14.07 7.59 -1.36
N ARG A 70 15.01 8.48 -1.06
CA ARG A 70 15.51 9.48 -2.01
C ARG A 70 16.10 8.80 -3.24
N GLU A 71 16.95 7.81 -3.04
CA GLU A 71 17.58 7.07 -4.15
C GLU A 71 16.55 6.32 -5.00
N VAL A 72 15.59 5.59 -4.38
CA VAL A 72 14.49 4.93 -5.12
C VAL A 72 13.72 5.95 -5.94
N THR A 73 13.34 7.07 -5.33
CA THR A 73 12.56 8.13 -5.99
C THR A 73 13.30 8.71 -7.18
N GLU A 74 14.57 9.10 -7.01
CA GLU A 74 15.37 9.68 -8.09
C GLU A 74 15.54 8.70 -9.26
N ARG A 75 15.77 7.41 -8.99
CA ARG A 75 15.89 6.39 -10.03
C ARG A 75 14.60 6.21 -10.82
N ILE A 76 13.45 6.11 -10.13
CA ILE A 76 12.14 6.00 -10.79
C ILE A 76 11.82 7.26 -11.60
N ARG A 77 12.14 8.46 -11.07
CA ARG A 77 11.85 9.72 -11.75
C ARG A 77 12.79 10.00 -12.94
N ALA A 78 14.00 9.44 -12.95
CA ALA A 78 14.94 9.56 -14.05
C ALA A 78 14.65 8.60 -15.23
N ALA A 79 13.83 7.57 -15.02
CA ALA A 79 13.48 6.61 -16.06
C ALA A 79 12.54 7.21 -17.12
N SER A 80 12.59 6.65 -18.33
CA SER A 80 11.66 7.00 -19.41
C SER A 80 10.25 6.44 -19.20
N THR A 81 10.16 5.33 -18.47
CA THR A 81 8.89 4.69 -18.12
C THR A 81 8.20 5.52 -17.05
N ASP A 82 7.00 5.99 -17.35
CA ASP A 82 6.21 6.79 -16.43
C ASP A 82 5.37 5.90 -15.50
N VAL A 83 5.27 6.29 -14.23
CA VAL A 83 4.48 5.60 -13.22
C VAL A 83 4.13 6.57 -12.08
N VAL A 84 2.96 6.40 -11.47
CA VAL A 84 2.59 7.12 -10.24
C VAL A 84 3.36 6.50 -9.07
N LEU A 85 4.07 7.34 -8.33
CA LEU A 85 4.84 6.90 -7.16
C LEU A 85 3.98 7.01 -5.89
N ASN A 86 3.78 5.87 -5.24
CA ASN A 86 3.23 5.75 -3.89
C ASN A 86 4.36 5.32 -2.93
N LEU A 87 4.62 6.11 -1.89
CA LEU A 87 5.59 5.74 -0.85
C LEU A 87 4.85 5.40 0.44
N THR A 88 5.32 4.35 1.12
CA THR A 88 4.80 4.04 2.44
C THR A 88 5.09 5.16 3.45
N SER A 89 4.16 5.38 4.36
CA SER A 89 4.45 6.03 5.66
C SER A 89 4.10 5.14 6.85
N GLY A 90 3.82 3.84 6.62
CA GLY A 90 3.42 2.87 7.64
C GLY A 90 4.52 2.55 8.66
N MET A 91 5.79 2.65 8.27
CA MET A 91 6.93 2.36 9.14
C MET A 91 7.08 3.36 10.30
N GLY A 92 7.67 2.93 11.41
CA GLY A 92 7.77 3.73 12.63
C GLY A 92 6.51 3.67 13.52
N GLY A 93 5.64 2.69 13.27
CA GLY A 93 4.44 2.39 14.08
C GLY A 93 4.49 0.99 14.71
N ASP A 94 5.67 0.40 14.85
CA ASP A 94 5.82 -1.01 15.20
C ASP A 94 6.07 -1.16 16.71
N LEU A 95 5.01 -1.53 17.47
CA LEU A 95 5.11 -1.74 18.90
C LEU A 95 5.14 -3.23 19.23
N TYR A 96 6.26 -3.71 19.76
CA TYR A 96 6.34 -5.05 20.33
C TYR A 96 6.25 -4.95 21.85
N LEU A 97 5.27 -5.61 22.45
CA LEU A 97 5.15 -5.67 23.91
C LEU A 97 6.12 -6.69 24.50
N GLY A 98 6.43 -6.52 25.79
CA GLY A 98 7.13 -7.54 26.57
C GLY A 98 6.28 -8.80 26.78
N PRO A 99 6.81 -9.82 27.49
CA PRO A 99 6.09 -11.05 27.79
C PRO A 99 4.73 -10.81 28.44
N VAL A 100 3.77 -11.72 28.29
CA VAL A 100 2.40 -11.59 28.83
C VAL A 100 2.31 -11.24 30.33
N GLU A 101 3.24 -11.73 31.16
CA GLU A 101 3.29 -11.41 32.60
C GLU A 101 3.95 -10.05 32.91
N GLN A 102 4.70 -9.50 31.95
CA GLN A 102 5.40 -8.21 32.06
C GLN A 102 5.41 -7.50 30.69
N PRO A 103 4.26 -6.95 30.24
CA PRO A 103 4.12 -6.40 28.89
C PRO A 103 4.91 -5.10 28.66
N LEU A 104 5.41 -4.47 29.73
CA LEU A 104 6.20 -3.24 29.66
C LEU A 104 7.53 -3.40 30.40
N PRO A 105 8.61 -2.74 29.93
CA PRO A 105 8.67 -1.82 28.77
C PRO A 105 8.53 -2.55 27.42
N PRO A 106 8.31 -1.82 26.30
CA PRO A 106 8.29 -2.41 24.98
C PRO A 106 9.57 -3.20 24.68
N GLY A 107 9.45 -4.25 23.87
CA GLY A 107 10.57 -5.05 23.40
C GLY A 107 11.52 -4.24 22.53
N ASN A 108 12.81 -4.62 22.56
CA ASN A 108 13.88 -3.92 21.85
C ASN A 108 13.72 -3.88 20.32
N GLN A 109 12.88 -4.75 19.75
CA GLN A 109 12.56 -4.74 18.33
C GLN A 109 11.49 -3.70 17.93
N SER A 110 10.94 -2.93 18.87
CA SER A 110 9.95 -1.89 18.56
C SER A 110 10.59 -0.74 17.76
N ASP A 111 9.90 -0.28 16.72
CA ASP A 111 10.21 0.95 15.97
C ASP A 111 9.02 1.91 16.07
N MET A 112 9.05 2.80 17.08
CA MET A 112 8.00 3.78 17.36
C MET A 112 8.53 5.19 17.18
N ALA A 113 8.33 5.75 15.98
CA ALA A 113 8.78 7.07 15.59
C ALA A 113 7.71 8.15 15.76
N GLY A 114 8.14 9.40 15.90
CA GLY A 114 7.23 10.55 15.91
C GLY A 114 6.64 10.86 14.52
N ALA A 115 5.53 11.59 14.45
CA ALA A 115 4.85 11.93 13.18
C ALA A 115 5.79 12.60 12.17
N SER A 116 6.56 13.60 12.60
CA SER A 116 7.49 14.32 11.70
C SER A 116 8.60 13.41 11.15
N GLU A 117 9.06 12.45 11.94
CA GLU A 117 10.09 11.49 11.52
C GLU A 117 9.52 10.49 10.50
N ARG A 118 8.31 9.97 10.72
CA ARG A 118 7.61 9.11 9.75
C ARG A 118 7.31 9.83 8.43
N MET A 119 7.10 11.15 8.48
CA MET A 119 6.79 11.98 7.32
C MET A 119 8.02 12.53 6.58
N GLN A 120 9.23 12.34 7.11
CA GLN A 120 10.44 12.95 6.56
C GLN A 120 10.66 12.55 5.09
N SER A 121 10.64 11.25 4.79
CA SER A 121 10.81 10.74 3.42
C SER A 121 9.75 11.26 2.45
N ILE A 122 8.51 11.47 2.93
CA ILE A 122 7.43 12.01 2.10
C ILE A 122 7.66 13.49 1.79
N ALA A 123 8.10 14.27 2.78
CA ALA A 123 8.42 15.68 2.60
C ALA A 123 9.61 15.89 1.63
N GLU A 124 10.62 15.03 1.72
CA GLU A 124 11.83 15.08 0.89
C GLU A 124 11.60 14.54 -0.53
N CYS A 125 10.90 13.41 -0.68
CA CYS A 125 10.71 12.75 -1.97
C CYS A 125 9.51 13.27 -2.76
N ARG A 126 8.54 13.91 -2.08
CA ARG A 126 7.32 14.49 -2.66
C ARG A 126 6.61 13.53 -3.63
N PRO A 127 6.27 12.30 -3.19
CA PRO A 127 5.53 11.37 -4.04
C PRO A 127 4.14 11.93 -4.37
N GLU A 128 3.47 11.26 -5.30
CA GLU A 128 2.11 11.64 -5.68
C GLU A 128 1.11 11.10 -4.66
N ILE A 129 1.37 9.88 -4.18
CA ILE A 129 0.58 9.19 -3.17
C ILE A 129 1.50 8.81 -1.99
N CYS A 130 0.96 8.78 -0.79
CA CYS A 130 1.57 8.06 0.32
C CYS A 130 0.51 7.31 1.13
N THR A 131 0.88 6.15 1.67
CA THR A 131 -0.04 5.34 2.48
C THR A 131 -0.20 5.88 3.89
N LEU A 132 -1.39 5.71 4.47
CA LEU A 132 -1.67 5.97 5.88
C LEU A 132 -2.45 4.78 6.46
N ASP A 133 -1.80 3.99 7.31
CA ASP A 133 -2.39 2.84 8.01
C ASP A 133 -3.40 3.32 9.05
N CYS A 134 -4.69 3.30 8.70
CA CYS A 134 -5.72 4.05 9.41
C CYS A 134 -6.28 3.33 10.65
N GLY A 135 -5.40 2.86 11.53
CA GLY A 135 -5.79 2.31 12.83
C GLY A 135 -4.69 1.56 13.56
N THR A 136 -5.01 1.14 14.78
CA THR A 136 -4.16 0.30 15.63
C THR A 136 -4.75 -1.11 15.68
N MET A 137 -3.93 -2.13 15.46
CA MET A 137 -4.38 -3.54 15.50
C MET A 137 -3.22 -4.49 15.84
N ASN A 138 -3.56 -5.69 16.31
CA ASN A 138 -2.61 -6.80 16.31
C ASN A 138 -2.21 -7.10 14.85
N PHE A 139 -0.93 -7.38 14.59
CA PHE A 139 -0.46 -7.51 13.22
C PHE A 139 0.49 -8.70 13.07
N ALA A 140 0.02 -9.75 12.37
CA ALA A 140 0.77 -10.95 12.01
C ALA A 140 1.36 -11.78 13.18
N GLU A 141 2.35 -11.26 13.88
CA GLU A 141 3.17 -11.94 14.89
C GLU A 141 2.59 -11.83 16.31
N ALA A 142 3.19 -12.55 17.25
CA ALA A 142 2.67 -12.77 18.60
C ALA A 142 2.35 -11.46 19.36
N ASP A 143 3.38 -10.74 19.80
CA ASP A 143 3.25 -9.57 20.66
C ASP A 143 3.37 -8.24 19.88
N TYR A 144 3.15 -8.29 18.56
CA TYR A 144 3.27 -7.15 17.64
C TYR A 144 1.92 -6.43 17.47
N VAL A 145 1.91 -5.14 17.81
CA VAL A 145 0.82 -4.19 17.58
C VAL A 145 1.26 -3.11 16.60
N MET A 146 0.67 -3.10 15.39
CA MET A 146 0.77 -1.97 14.48
C MET A 146 0.01 -0.80 15.10
N THR A 147 0.72 0.28 15.46
CA THR A 147 0.23 1.33 16.34
C THR A 147 0.11 2.66 15.60
N ASN A 148 -1.12 3.02 15.23
CA ASN A 148 -1.47 4.33 14.68
C ASN A 148 -2.64 4.91 15.48
N THR A 149 -2.30 5.67 16.52
CA THR A 149 -3.31 6.29 17.39
C THR A 149 -4.06 7.43 16.66
N PRO A 150 -5.28 7.81 17.08
CA PRO A 150 -5.99 8.96 16.50
C PRO A 150 -5.21 10.27 16.49
N GLY A 151 -4.29 10.48 17.46
CA GLY A 151 -3.41 11.65 17.48
C GLY A 151 -2.34 11.59 16.39
N MET A 152 -1.69 10.43 16.23
CA MET A 152 -0.70 10.19 15.18
C MET A 152 -1.34 10.36 13.79
N LEU A 153 -2.50 9.75 13.57
CA LEU A 153 -3.22 9.81 12.29
C LEU A 153 -3.64 11.23 11.92
N ARG A 154 -4.09 12.04 12.87
CA ARG A 154 -4.40 13.45 12.63
C ARG A 154 -3.16 14.26 12.28
N ALA A 155 -2.06 14.05 13.00
CA ALA A 155 -0.81 14.74 12.74
C ALA A 155 -0.26 14.40 11.34
N MET A 156 -0.11 13.11 11.03
CA MET A 156 0.40 12.64 9.75
C MET A 156 -0.53 13.02 8.60
N GLY A 157 -1.85 12.78 8.73
CA GLY A 157 -2.82 13.16 7.70
C GLY A 157 -2.85 14.66 7.42
N GLY A 158 -2.70 15.49 8.45
CA GLY A 158 -2.56 16.95 8.31
C GLY A 158 -1.29 17.32 7.53
N MET A 159 -0.14 16.73 7.89
CA MET A 159 1.13 16.95 7.18
C MET A 159 1.05 16.51 5.71
N MET A 160 0.43 15.36 5.41
CA MET A 160 0.22 14.87 4.04
C MET A 160 -0.60 15.87 3.20
N THR A 161 -1.69 16.39 3.79
CA THR A 161 -2.52 17.43 3.17
C THR A 161 -1.75 18.73 2.94
N GLU A 162 -0.97 19.19 3.91
CA GLU A 162 -0.14 20.40 3.78
C GLU A 162 0.94 20.24 2.70
N LEU A 163 1.51 19.03 2.57
CA LEU A 163 2.45 18.68 1.50
C LEU A 163 1.77 18.51 0.15
N GLY A 164 0.44 18.49 0.07
CA GLY A 164 -0.31 18.23 -1.16
C GLY A 164 0.00 16.84 -1.75
N VAL A 165 0.18 15.83 -0.90
CA VAL A 165 0.31 14.42 -1.30
C VAL A 165 -1.04 13.75 -1.13
N GLN A 166 -1.46 12.94 -2.11
CA GLN A 166 -2.69 12.15 -1.98
C GLN A 166 -2.48 11.06 -0.94
N VAL A 167 -3.43 10.94 0.00
CA VAL A 167 -3.40 9.86 0.97
C VAL A 167 -4.09 8.63 0.39
N GLU A 168 -3.40 7.49 0.38
CA GLU A 168 -4.00 6.16 0.26
C GLU A 168 -4.27 5.63 1.66
N ILE A 169 -5.55 5.53 2.03
CA ILE A 169 -5.98 5.13 3.38
C ILE A 169 -6.01 3.61 3.44
N GLU A 170 -5.05 3.01 4.13
CA GLU A 170 -4.98 1.56 4.31
C GLU A 170 -5.93 1.16 5.44
N ALA A 171 -7.02 0.48 5.10
CA ALA A 171 -8.05 0.04 6.01
C ALA A 171 -8.01 -1.49 6.16
N PHE A 172 -7.60 -1.92 7.35
CA PHE A 172 -7.53 -3.33 7.74
C PHE A 172 -8.79 -3.81 8.48
N ASP A 173 -9.72 -2.92 8.80
CA ASP A 173 -11.01 -3.25 9.42
C ASP A 173 -12.03 -2.13 9.13
N THR A 174 -13.31 -2.40 9.32
CA THR A 174 -14.44 -1.47 9.24
C THR A 174 -14.28 -0.27 10.19
N GLY A 175 -13.70 -0.47 11.37
CA GLY A 175 -13.38 0.62 12.30
C GLY A 175 -12.39 1.63 11.73
N HIS A 176 -11.46 1.17 10.88
CA HIS A 176 -10.48 2.02 10.21
C HIS A 176 -11.16 2.90 9.15
N LEU A 177 -12.07 2.33 8.36
CA LEU A 177 -12.90 3.08 7.42
C LEU A 177 -13.77 4.13 8.12
N TRP A 178 -14.37 3.78 9.26
CA TRP A 178 -15.18 4.72 10.03
C TRP A 178 -14.34 5.91 10.53
N PHE A 179 -13.13 5.65 11.04
CA PHE A 179 -12.24 6.72 11.47
C PHE A 179 -11.71 7.55 10.28
N ALA A 180 -11.43 6.93 9.13
CA ALA A 180 -11.06 7.63 7.91
C ALA A 180 -12.15 8.64 7.48
N GLN A 181 -13.43 8.25 7.51
CA GLN A 181 -14.54 9.16 7.24
C GLN A 181 -14.56 10.32 8.22
N ARG A 182 -14.19 10.08 9.48
CA ARG A 182 -14.07 11.15 10.48
C ARG A 182 -12.93 12.11 10.15
N LEU A 183 -11.77 11.62 9.71
CA LEU A 183 -10.64 12.48 9.30
C LEU A 183 -11.00 13.37 8.09
N VAL A 184 -11.76 12.84 7.13
CA VAL A 184 -12.29 13.63 5.99
C VAL A 184 -13.31 14.66 6.47
N ALA A 185 -14.24 14.28 7.34
CA ALA A 185 -15.24 15.20 7.90
C ALA A 185 -14.62 16.33 8.74
N GLU A 186 -13.49 16.06 9.42
CA GLU A 186 -12.70 17.06 10.15
C GLU A 186 -11.84 17.94 9.22
N GLY A 187 -11.78 17.61 7.93
CA GLY A 187 -10.98 18.34 6.94
C GLY A 187 -9.48 18.07 7.03
N VAL A 188 -9.06 17.07 7.82
CA VAL A 188 -7.68 16.61 7.96
C VAL A 188 -7.20 15.96 6.66
N LEU A 189 -8.04 15.12 6.06
CA LEU A 189 -7.83 14.54 4.75
C LEU A 189 -8.72 15.25 3.71
N LYS A 190 -8.20 15.47 2.51
CA LYS A 190 -8.90 16.16 1.41
C LYS A 190 -9.43 15.18 0.37
N THR A 191 -10.41 15.64 -0.39
CA THR A 191 -10.93 14.92 -1.56
C THR A 191 -10.12 15.28 -2.82
N PRO A 192 -10.04 14.38 -3.83
CA PRO A 192 -10.60 13.03 -3.85
C PRO A 192 -9.94 12.10 -2.82
N VAL A 193 -10.67 11.09 -2.36
CA VAL A 193 -10.15 10.12 -1.37
C VAL A 193 -9.85 8.80 -2.07
N LEU A 194 -8.71 8.20 -1.72
CA LEU A 194 -8.33 6.85 -2.11
C LEU A 194 -8.23 5.98 -0.86
N ALA A 195 -9.03 4.91 -0.80
CA ALA A 195 -8.95 3.89 0.24
C ALA A 195 -8.40 2.57 -0.32
N GLN A 196 -7.68 1.83 0.50
CA GLN A 196 -7.24 0.47 0.19
C GLN A 196 -7.81 -0.48 1.23
N LEU A 197 -8.55 -1.48 0.78
CA LEU A 197 -9.13 -2.52 1.63
C LEU A 197 -8.09 -3.65 1.77
N CYS A 198 -7.49 -3.75 2.95
CA CYS A 198 -6.38 -4.65 3.24
C CYS A 198 -6.92 -5.96 3.81
N MET A 199 -7.03 -6.99 2.96
CA MET A 199 -7.71 -8.24 3.32
C MET A 199 -6.71 -9.35 3.63
N GLY A 200 -7.04 -10.22 4.59
CA GLY A 200 -6.25 -11.43 4.88
C GLY A 200 -4.99 -11.18 5.72
N VAL A 201 -4.75 -9.96 6.16
CA VAL A 201 -3.72 -9.66 7.16
C VAL A 201 -4.17 -10.26 8.51
N PRO A 202 -3.36 -11.11 9.17
CA PRO A 202 -3.80 -11.76 10.40
C PRO A 202 -4.25 -10.76 11.46
N TRP A 203 -5.40 -11.06 12.07
CA TRP A 203 -6.12 -10.27 13.08
C TRP A 203 -6.83 -9.00 12.58
N GLY A 204 -6.74 -8.68 11.29
CA GLY A 204 -7.61 -7.70 10.64
C GLY A 204 -8.82 -8.35 9.97
N ALA A 205 -9.32 -7.68 8.92
CA ALA A 205 -10.36 -8.17 8.05
C ALA A 205 -9.93 -9.48 7.38
N PRO A 206 -10.61 -10.61 7.64
CA PRO A 206 -10.33 -11.85 6.93
C PRO A 206 -10.61 -11.72 5.43
N ASP A 207 -9.91 -12.51 4.63
CA ASP A 207 -10.00 -12.49 3.17
C ASP A 207 -11.18 -13.31 2.61
N ASP A 208 -12.35 -13.23 3.24
CA ASP A 208 -13.60 -13.78 2.72
C ASP A 208 -14.50 -12.72 2.04
N LEU A 209 -15.37 -13.17 1.12
CA LEU A 209 -16.22 -12.27 0.34
C LEU A 209 -17.28 -11.54 1.18
N ASN A 210 -17.77 -12.11 2.29
CA ASN A 210 -18.76 -11.42 3.12
C ASN A 210 -18.10 -10.22 3.83
N THR A 211 -16.89 -10.42 4.33
CA THR A 211 -16.09 -9.35 4.95
C THR A 211 -15.70 -8.29 3.92
N LEU A 212 -15.22 -8.69 2.73
CA LEU A 212 -14.95 -7.75 1.63
C LEU A 212 -16.18 -6.89 1.32
N MET A 213 -17.34 -7.52 1.12
CA MET A 213 -18.57 -6.79 0.80
C MET A 213 -19.03 -5.91 1.95
N ALA A 214 -18.82 -6.31 3.22
CA ALA A 214 -19.09 -5.44 4.36
C ALA A 214 -18.22 -4.18 4.32
N MET A 215 -16.94 -4.29 3.99
CA MET A 215 -16.05 -3.13 3.85
C MET A 215 -16.43 -2.27 2.64
N VAL A 216 -16.65 -2.86 1.46
CA VAL A 216 -17.10 -2.16 0.23
C VAL A 216 -18.38 -1.36 0.49
N ASN A 217 -19.36 -1.95 1.20
CA ASN A 217 -20.62 -1.28 1.54
C ASN A 217 -20.43 -0.05 2.46
N ASN A 218 -19.30 0.05 3.15
CA ASN A 218 -18.97 1.16 4.05
C ASN A 218 -18.04 2.20 3.39
N VAL A 219 -17.56 1.97 2.16
CA VAL A 219 -16.82 3.00 1.40
C VAL A 219 -17.82 4.03 0.86
N PRO A 220 -17.63 5.33 1.14
CA PRO A 220 -18.46 6.39 0.54
C PRO A 220 -18.41 6.35 -0.99
N LYS A 221 -19.55 6.63 -1.64
CA LYS A 221 -19.70 6.45 -3.10
C LYS A 221 -18.82 7.35 -3.96
N ASP A 222 -18.38 8.47 -3.41
CA ASP A 222 -17.51 9.45 -4.03
C ASP A 222 -16.01 9.17 -3.79
N TRP A 223 -15.69 8.09 -3.06
CA TRP A 223 -14.31 7.67 -2.82
C TRP A 223 -13.86 6.68 -3.90
N PHE A 224 -12.61 6.81 -4.30
CA PHE A 224 -11.91 5.75 -5.01
C PHE A 224 -11.46 4.70 -4.01
N TRP A 225 -11.49 3.43 -4.40
CA TRP A 225 -10.93 2.38 -3.57
C TRP A 225 -10.26 1.28 -4.39
N SER A 226 -9.29 0.63 -3.75
CA SER A 226 -8.58 -0.57 -4.21
C SER A 226 -8.73 -1.66 -3.15
N ALA A 227 -8.49 -2.91 -3.51
CA ALA A 227 -8.35 -3.99 -2.53
C ALA A 227 -7.24 -4.97 -2.94
N PHE A 228 -6.65 -5.62 -1.92
CA PHE A 228 -5.74 -6.74 -2.09
C PHE A 228 -6.00 -7.81 -1.03
N SER A 229 -5.44 -9.00 -1.26
CA SER A 229 -5.30 -10.03 -0.25
C SER A 229 -3.92 -10.68 -0.32
N LEU A 230 -3.49 -11.26 0.80
CA LEU A 230 -2.18 -11.89 0.93
C LEU A 230 -2.10 -13.27 0.26
N GLY A 231 -0.90 -13.61 -0.20
CA GLY A 231 -0.51 -14.94 -0.67
C GLY A 231 -1.41 -15.48 -1.78
N ALA A 232 -1.92 -16.70 -1.58
CA ALA A 232 -2.69 -17.42 -2.59
C ALA A 232 -4.00 -16.72 -2.99
N HIS A 233 -4.50 -15.78 -2.18
CA HIS A 233 -5.71 -15.03 -2.46
C HIS A 233 -5.48 -13.71 -3.21
N GLN A 234 -4.24 -13.31 -3.49
CA GLN A 234 -3.95 -12.09 -4.27
C GLN A 234 -4.69 -12.06 -5.62
N MET A 235 -4.53 -13.09 -6.46
CA MET A 235 -5.17 -13.13 -7.79
C MET A 235 -6.71 -13.28 -7.73
N PRO A 236 -7.29 -14.14 -6.87
CA PRO A 236 -8.74 -14.12 -6.63
C PRO A 236 -9.28 -12.73 -6.24
N TYR A 237 -8.53 -11.97 -5.44
CA TYR A 237 -8.94 -10.62 -5.03
C TYR A 237 -8.87 -9.57 -6.13
N VAL A 238 -8.00 -9.74 -7.13
CA VAL A 238 -8.06 -8.93 -8.36
C VAL A 238 -9.46 -9.04 -8.98
N ALA A 239 -9.96 -10.27 -9.16
CA ALA A 239 -11.29 -10.48 -9.71
C ALA A 239 -12.40 -9.97 -8.78
N ALA A 240 -12.32 -10.26 -7.48
CA ALA A 240 -13.33 -9.85 -6.51
C ALA A 240 -13.47 -8.33 -6.41
N ALA A 241 -12.36 -7.59 -6.36
CA ALA A 241 -12.36 -6.14 -6.30
C ALA A 241 -12.97 -5.52 -7.57
N VAL A 242 -12.59 -5.99 -8.75
CA VAL A 242 -13.13 -5.50 -10.03
C VAL A 242 -14.64 -5.74 -10.12
N LEU A 243 -15.10 -6.93 -9.74
CA LEU A 243 -16.53 -7.28 -9.71
C LEU A 243 -17.33 -6.44 -8.72
N ALA A 244 -16.71 -6.03 -7.61
CA ALA A 244 -17.30 -5.17 -6.59
C ALA A 244 -17.21 -3.66 -6.92
N GLY A 245 -16.52 -3.28 -8.01
CA GLY A 245 -16.43 -1.90 -8.49
C GLY A 245 -15.17 -1.15 -8.06
N GLY A 246 -14.15 -1.86 -7.58
CA GLY A 246 -12.89 -1.28 -7.11
C GLY A 246 -11.74 -1.34 -8.11
N ASN A 247 -10.58 -0.89 -7.65
CA ASN A 247 -9.28 -1.07 -8.28
C ASN A 247 -8.51 -2.20 -7.58
N VAL A 248 -7.31 -2.51 -8.06
CA VAL A 248 -6.58 -3.70 -7.59
C VAL A 248 -5.15 -3.39 -7.19
N ARG A 249 -4.66 -4.13 -6.20
CA ARG A 249 -3.24 -4.17 -5.83
C ARG A 249 -2.70 -5.60 -5.90
N VAL A 250 -1.50 -5.72 -6.47
CA VAL A 250 -0.71 -6.97 -6.53
C VAL A 250 0.76 -6.66 -6.23
N GLY A 251 1.62 -7.67 -6.22
CA GLY A 251 3.06 -7.51 -6.07
C GLY A 251 3.66 -8.44 -5.01
N LEU A 252 4.99 -8.45 -4.96
CA LEU A 252 5.78 -9.33 -4.10
C LEU A 252 5.70 -8.98 -2.62
N GLU A 253 5.27 -7.77 -2.29
CA GLU A 253 4.91 -7.40 -0.93
C GLU A 253 3.81 -8.30 -0.36
N ASP A 254 2.79 -8.59 -1.19
CA ASP A 254 1.60 -9.29 -0.73
C ASP A 254 1.65 -10.79 -1.07
N ASN A 255 2.37 -11.21 -2.13
CA ASN A 255 2.44 -12.61 -2.57
C ASN A 255 3.72 -12.90 -3.38
N LEU A 256 4.40 -14.00 -3.06
CA LEU A 256 5.64 -14.41 -3.74
C LEU A 256 5.44 -15.34 -4.95
N TYR A 257 4.22 -15.77 -5.24
CA TYR A 257 3.97 -16.92 -6.12
C TYR A 257 2.97 -16.62 -7.24
N LEU A 258 3.30 -17.02 -8.47
CA LEU A 258 2.32 -17.06 -9.58
C LEU A 258 1.32 -18.21 -9.42
N GLY A 259 1.76 -19.27 -8.75
CA GLY A 259 1.03 -20.49 -8.49
C GLY A 259 1.83 -21.36 -7.53
N LYS A 260 1.24 -22.47 -7.08
CA LYS A 260 1.86 -23.32 -6.06
C LYS A 260 3.28 -23.75 -6.46
N GLY A 261 4.27 -23.27 -5.72
CA GLY A 261 5.69 -23.58 -5.93
C GLY A 261 6.37 -22.84 -7.08
N ASN A 262 5.66 -21.95 -7.79
CA ASN A 262 6.24 -21.12 -8.85
C ASN A 262 6.41 -19.69 -8.33
N LEU A 263 7.65 -19.30 -8.03
CA LEU A 263 7.98 -17.95 -7.59
C LEU A 263 7.71 -16.94 -8.72
N ALA A 264 7.25 -15.75 -8.35
CA ALA A 264 6.92 -14.68 -9.28
C ALA A 264 7.96 -13.55 -9.24
N THR A 265 7.98 -12.76 -10.30
CA THR A 265 8.42 -11.37 -10.32
C THR A 265 7.22 -10.42 -10.18
N ASN A 266 7.47 -9.15 -9.84
CA ASN A 266 6.41 -8.14 -9.80
C ASN A 266 5.73 -7.96 -11.17
N ALA A 267 6.51 -7.93 -12.26
CA ALA A 267 5.98 -7.82 -13.62
C ALA A 267 5.01 -8.97 -13.95
N GLU A 268 5.38 -10.21 -13.64
CA GLU A 268 4.49 -11.37 -13.90
C GLU A 268 3.19 -11.31 -13.10
N LEU A 269 3.22 -10.82 -11.86
CA LEU A 269 2.00 -10.63 -11.06
C LEU A 269 1.10 -9.55 -11.68
N VAL A 270 1.68 -8.45 -12.15
CA VAL A 270 0.95 -7.39 -12.87
C VAL A 270 0.35 -7.93 -14.16
N GLU A 271 1.12 -8.62 -15.00
CA GLU A 271 0.62 -9.23 -16.24
C GLU A 271 -0.54 -10.19 -16.00
N HIS A 272 -0.50 -10.96 -14.91
CA HIS A 272 -1.59 -11.84 -14.53
C HIS A 272 -2.83 -11.04 -14.11
N ALA A 273 -2.65 -9.98 -13.33
CA ALA A 273 -3.74 -9.09 -12.95
C ALA A 273 -4.38 -8.42 -14.18
N VAL A 274 -3.59 -7.93 -15.14
CA VAL A 274 -4.07 -7.37 -16.41
C VAL A 274 -4.99 -8.36 -17.13
N LYS A 275 -4.55 -9.62 -17.30
CA LYS A 275 -5.35 -10.67 -17.94
C LYS A 275 -6.69 -10.92 -17.23
N ILE A 276 -6.71 -10.87 -15.91
CA ILE A 276 -7.95 -11.03 -15.12
C ILE A 276 -8.88 -9.84 -15.36
N VAL A 277 -8.37 -8.60 -15.24
CA VAL A 277 -9.13 -7.36 -15.44
C VAL A 277 -9.77 -7.33 -16.83
N GLU A 278 -8.98 -7.59 -17.86
CA GLU A 278 -9.45 -7.60 -19.25
C GLU A 278 -10.41 -8.76 -19.54
N GLY A 279 -10.15 -9.93 -18.95
CA GLY A 279 -11.05 -11.09 -19.03
C GLY A 279 -12.44 -10.86 -18.42
N LEU A 280 -12.55 -9.93 -17.46
CA LEU A 280 -13.83 -9.48 -16.89
C LEU A 280 -14.53 -8.39 -17.71
N GLY A 281 -13.94 -7.97 -18.84
CA GLY A 281 -14.49 -6.95 -19.73
C GLY A 281 -14.35 -5.52 -19.18
N ALA A 282 -13.30 -5.28 -18.40
CA ALA A 282 -12.79 -3.96 -18.02
C ALA A 282 -11.50 -3.66 -18.81
N ARG A 283 -11.03 -2.40 -18.79
CA ARG A 283 -9.71 -2.03 -19.32
C ARG A 283 -8.80 -1.59 -18.18
N VAL A 284 -7.51 -1.87 -18.31
CA VAL A 284 -6.47 -1.30 -17.43
C VAL A 284 -6.16 0.13 -17.88
N ILE A 285 -6.11 1.07 -16.93
CA ILE A 285 -5.77 2.48 -17.20
C ILE A 285 -4.33 2.77 -16.77
N GLY A 286 -3.68 3.68 -17.50
CA GLY A 286 -2.28 4.03 -17.25
C GLY A 286 -2.07 5.16 -16.23
N PRO A 287 -0.80 5.49 -15.91
CA PRO A 287 -0.43 6.52 -14.93
C PRO A 287 -1.05 7.89 -15.20
N ALA A 288 -1.09 8.34 -16.45
CA ALA A 288 -1.66 9.64 -16.81
C ALA A 288 -3.16 9.74 -16.45
N GLU A 289 -3.93 8.69 -16.72
CA GLU A 289 -5.36 8.64 -16.41
C GLU A 289 -5.61 8.54 -14.91
N VAL A 290 -4.76 7.82 -14.17
CA VAL A 290 -4.80 7.78 -12.70
C VAL A 290 -4.57 9.17 -12.13
N ARG A 291 -3.57 9.91 -12.62
CA ARG A 291 -3.31 11.29 -12.18
C ARG A 291 -4.50 12.20 -12.42
N GLU A 292 -5.15 12.09 -13.57
CA GLU A 292 -6.36 12.87 -13.88
C GLU A 292 -7.49 12.56 -12.89
N ARG A 293 -7.79 11.28 -12.67
CA ARG A 293 -8.89 10.85 -11.77
C ARG A 293 -8.69 11.24 -10.33
N LEU A 294 -7.47 11.11 -9.83
CA LEU A 294 -7.12 11.37 -8.44
C LEU A 294 -6.58 12.79 -8.22
N GLY A 295 -6.52 13.64 -9.25
CA GLY A 295 -6.00 15.00 -9.14
C GLY A 295 -4.53 15.09 -8.73
N LEU A 296 -3.70 14.12 -9.13
CA LEU A 296 -2.31 14.00 -8.69
C LEU A 296 -1.37 14.91 -9.47
N THR A 297 -0.34 15.40 -8.77
CA THR A 297 0.73 16.19 -9.39
C THR A 297 2.08 15.48 -9.24
N LYS A 298 2.66 15.06 -10.36
CA LYS A 298 4.04 14.56 -10.42
C LYS A 298 5.02 15.68 -10.07
N ARG A 299 5.88 15.44 -9.09
CA ARG A 299 6.87 16.41 -8.60
C ARG A 299 8.27 15.81 -8.59
N SER A 300 9.26 16.68 -8.69
CA SER A 300 10.63 16.34 -8.35
C SER A 300 10.80 16.33 -6.83
N PRO A 301 11.72 15.49 -6.30
CA PRO A 301 12.15 15.59 -4.90
C PRO A 301 12.58 17.02 -4.53
N ALA A 302 12.46 17.36 -3.24
CA ALA A 302 12.78 18.67 -2.68
C ALA A 302 14.27 19.03 -2.78
#